data_AF-A0A949PIZ9-F1
#
_entry.id   AF-A0A949PIZ9-F1
#
_cell.length_a   1.000
_cell.length_b   1.000
_cell.length_c   1.000
_cell.angle_alpha   90.00
_cell.angle_beta   90.00
_cell.angle_gamma   90.00
#
_symmetry.space_group_name_H-M   'P 1'
#
loop_
_entity.id
_entity.type
_entity.pdbx_description
1 polymer ?
#
loop_
_entity_poly.entity_id
_entity_poly.type
_entity_poly.pdbx_seq_one_letter_code
_entity_poly.pdbx_strand_id
1 'polypeptide(L)'
;PVNLEEHLDAPNVNMVTCGGQATIPMVAAVNRVTPVHYGEIVASIASKSAGPGTRANIDEFTETTSQAIEVVGGAKCGKAIIVLNPAEPPLMMRDTVYCLCDDGDKEAIEKSVEEMAALVRSYVPGYRLKQKVQFERVGHNSPLYIPEMGEAFVGLKVTIFLEVEGAAHYLPAYAGNLDIMTSAALKTAEKIVEREIAFTA
;
A
#
# COMPACT_ATOMS: atom_id res chain seq x y z
N PRO A 1 -7.46 0.00 -8.23
CA PRO A 1 -7.84 0.12 -6.80
C PRO A 1 -8.53 -1.16 -6.31
N VAL A 2 -8.43 -1.49 -5.02
CA VAL A 2 -8.83 -2.82 -4.48
C VAL A 2 -10.35 -2.98 -4.39
N ASN A 3 -11.03 -2.02 -3.76
CA ASN A 3 -12.46 -2.10 -3.41
C ASN A 3 -13.29 -0.94 -4.00
N LEU A 4 -12.86 -0.40 -5.14
CA LEU A 4 -13.48 0.80 -5.75
C LEU A 4 -14.99 0.66 -5.97
N GLU A 5 -15.42 -0.53 -6.40
CA GLU A 5 -16.83 -0.79 -6.73
C GLU A 5 -17.75 -0.86 -5.50
N GLU A 6 -17.19 -1.01 -4.29
CA GLU A 6 -17.97 -1.24 -3.06
C GLU A 6 -18.59 0.04 -2.47
N HIS A 7 -18.03 1.21 -2.80
CA HIS A 7 -18.39 2.47 -2.15
C HIS A 7 -18.83 3.57 -3.12
N LEU A 8 -19.20 3.21 -4.35
CA LEU A 8 -19.59 4.20 -5.36
C LEU A 8 -20.87 4.99 -5.00
N ASP A 9 -21.73 4.44 -4.14
CA ASP A 9 -22.94 5.11 -3.66
C ASP A 9 -22.74 5.82 -2.30
N ALA A 10 -21.52 5.78 -1.75
CA ALA A 10 -21.25 6.37 -0.44
C ALA A 10 -21.20 7.92 -0.53
N PRO A 11 -21.85 8.64 0.39
CA PRO A 11 -21.84 10.11 0.39
C PRO A 11 -20.49 10.71 0.78
N ASN A 12 -19.60 9.90 1.34
CA ASN A 12 -18.25 10.29 1.73
C ASN A 12 -17.32 9.07 1.60
N VAL A 13 -16.23 9.25 0.86
CA VAL A 13 -15.20 8.22 0.66
C VAL A 13 -13.87 8.78 1.17
N ASN A 14 -13.19 7.98 1.99
CA ASN A 14 -11.86 8.29 2.49
C ASN A 14 -10.78 7.58 1.64
N MET A 15 -9.75 8.31 1.24
CA MET A 15 -8.66 7.77 0.40
C MET A 15 -7.49 7.19 1.20
N VAL A 16 -7.66 6.98 2.50
CA VAL A 16 -6.62 6.52 3.43
C VAL A 16 -5.45 7.52 3.46
N THR A 17 -4.28 7.10 3.01
CA THR A 17 -3.04 7.87 3.01
C THR A 17 -2.23 7.53 1.75
N CYS A 18 -1.21 8.31 1.44
CA CYS A 18 -0.30 7.99 0.35
C CYS A 18 0.41 6.64 0.54
N GLY A 19 0.83 6.32 1.78
CA GLY A 19 1.41 5.02 2.12
C GLY A 19 0.38 3.91 1.92
N GLY A 20 -0.87 4.10 2.36
CA GLY A 20 -1.95 3.15 2.16
C GLY A 20 -2.22 2.88 0.67
N GLN A 21 -2.39 3.92 -0.14
CA GLN A 21 -2.62 3.78 -1.58
C GLN A 21 -1.45 3.08 -2.31
N ALA A 22 -0.22 3.28 -1.85
CA ALA A 22 0.95 2.61 -2.42
C ALA A 22 1.05 1.12 -1.99
N THR A 23 0.60 0.76 -0.80
CA THR A 23 0.98 -0.53 -0.16
C THR A 23 -0.17 -1.49 0.10
N ILE A 24 -1.38 -1.02 0.39
CA ILE A 24 -2.57 -1.86 0.60
C ILE A 24 -2.86 -2.75 -0.61
N PRO A 25 -2.71 -2.29 -1.88
CA PRO A 25 -2.85 -3.18 -3.02
C PRO A 25 -1.91 -4.40 -2.95
N MET A 26 -0.68 -4.22 -2.45
CA MET A 26 0.27 -5.32 -2.33
C MET A 26 -0.13 -6.31 -1.23
N VAL A 27 -0.65 -5.83 -0.10
CA VAL A 27 -1.20 -6.71 0.95
C VAL A 27 -2.37 -7.53 0.39
N ALA A 28 -3.30 -6.88 -0.30
CA ALA A 28 -4.43 -7.55 -0.95
C ALA A 28 -3.98 -8.56 -2.02
N ALA A 29 -2.91 -8.26 -2.76
CA ALA A 29 -2.33 -9.17 -3.74
C ALA A 29 -1.73 -10.43 -3.10
N VAL A 30 -1.12 -10.33 -1.91
CA VAL A 30 -0.68 -11.53 -1.17
C VAL A 30 -1.89 -12.27 -0.60
N ASN A 31 -2.81 -11.55 0.04
CA ASN A 31 -3.95 -12.12 0.77
C ASN A 31 -4.93 -12.88 -0.14
N ARG A 32 -5.08 -12.46 -1.40
CA ARG A 32 -5.90 -13.20 -2.38
C ARG A 32 -5.30 -14.54 -2.82
N VAL A 33 -4.03 -14.80 -2.50
CA VAL A 33 -3.34 -16.06 -2.80
C VAL A 33 -3.21 -16.94 -1.56
N THR A 34 -2.80 -16.35 -0.43
CA THR A 34 -2.62 -17.05 0.85
C THR A 34 -2.97 -16.11 2.02
N PRO A 35 -3.65 -16.58 3.09
CA PRO A 35 -4.07 -15.73 4.20
C PRO A 35 -2.91 -14.97 4.83
N VAL A 36 -3.05 -13.64 4.94
CA VAL A 36 -2.06 -12.78 5.61
C VAL A 36 -2.41 -12.62 7.08
N HIS A 37 -1.53 -13.09 7.96
CA HIS A 37 -1.69 -12.93 9.41
C HIS A 37 -1.27 -11.53 9.86
N TYR A 38 -0.15 -11.04 9.33
CA TYR A 38 0.39 -9.73 9.71
C TYR A 38 0.90 -8.99 8.49
N GLY A 39 0.41 -7.77 8.28
CA GLY A 39 0.82 -6.87 7.21
C GLY A 39 1.47 -5.62 7.79
N GLU A 40 2.73 -5.34 7.42
CA GLU A 40 3.44 -4.14 7.85
C GLU A 40 3.95 -3.36 6.65
N ILE A 41 3.83 -2.04 6.71
CA ILE A 41 4.34 -1.15 5.68
C ILE A 41 5.31 -0.12 6.26
N VAL A 42 6.31 0.24 5.47
CA VAL A 42 7.25 1.32 5.77
C VAL A 42 7.28 2.28 4.59
N ALA A 43 6.64 3.44 4.74
CA ALA A 43 6.61 4.52 3.77
C ALA A 43 7.75 5.51 4.06
N SER A 44 8.69 5.65 3.13
CA SER A 44 9.81 6.59 3.21
C SER A 44 9.67 7.67 2.16
N ILE A 45 9.53 8.92 2.58
CA ILE A 45 9.31 10.07 1.70
C ILE A 45 10.34 11.18 1.95
N ALA A 46 10.55 12.02 0.93
CA ALA A 46 11.35 13.23 1.08
C ALA A 46 10.72 14.18 2.10
N SER A 47 11.50 14.70 3.04
CA SER A 47 11.03 15.70 4.01
C SER A 47 10.39 16.93 3.35
N LYS A 48 10.84 17.28 2.14
CA LYS A 48 10.31 18.37 1.31
C LYS A 48 8.93 18.11 0.73
N SER A 49 8.51 16.84 0.56
CA SER A 49 7.15 16.50 0.10
C SER A 49 6.14 16.34 1.24
N ALA A 50 6.58 16.41 2.51
CA ALA A 50 5.73 16.39 3.69
C ALA A 50 5.47 17.82 4.20
N GLY A 51 4.34 18.39 3.77
CA GLY A 51 3.88 19.71 4.21
C GLY A 51 3.41 19.74 5.68
N PRO A 52 3.06 20.93 6.22
CA PRO A 52 2.62 21.07 7.61
C PRO A 52 1.43 20.18 7.98
N GLY A 53 0.45 20.01 7.09
CA GLY A 53 -0.70 19.14 7.32
C GLY A 53 -0.32 17.67 7.53
N THR A 54 0.61 17.13 6.71
CA THR A 54 1.12 15.76 6.90
C THR A 54 1.85 15.61 8.23
N ARG A 55 2.59 16.64 8.66
CA ARG A 55 3.36 16.62 9.91
C ARG A 55 2.48 16.73 11.14
N ALA A 56 1.37 17.45 11.04
CA ALA A 56 0.40 17.61 12.12
C ALA A 56 -0.43 16.35 12.37
N ASN A 57 -0.56 15.47 11.36
CA ASN A 57 -1.42 14.29 11.40
C ASN A 57 -0.65 12.97 11.23
N ILE A 58 0.55 12.88 11.85
CA ILE A 58 1.45 11.73 11.65
C ILE A 58 0.95 10.48 12.38
N ASP A 59 0.26 10.66 13.51
CA ASP A 59 -0.32 9.55 14.26
C ASP A 59 -1.51 8.97 13.48
N GLU A 60 -2.40 9.82 12.98
CA GLU A 60 -3.53 9.43 12.13
C GLU A 60 -3.07 8.74 10.84
N PHE A 61 -1.89 9.11 10.29
CA PHE A 61 -1.29 8.36 9.20
C PHE A 61 -1.06 6.90 9.60
N THR A 62 -0.44 6.65 10.76
CA THR A 62 -0.12 5.29 11.19
C THR A 62 -1.39 4.50 11.51
N GLU A 63 -2.33 5.09 12.25
CA GLU A 63 -3.58 4.47 12.67
C GLU A 63 -4.48 4.15 11.48
N THR A 64 -4.75 5.13 10.61
CA THR A 64 -5.64 4.97 9.45
C THR A 64 -5.06 3.99 8.45
N THR A 65 -3.74 4.03 8.21
CA THR A 65 -3.09 3.10 7.28
C THR A 65 -3.08 1.68 7.85
N SER A 66 -2.80 1.51 9.14
CA SER A 66 -2.86 0.22 9.83
C SER A 66 -4.25 -0.42 9.72
N GLN A 67 -5.29 0.35 10.01
CA GLN A 67 -6.67 -0.13 9.90
C GLN A 67 -7.04 -0.50 8.46
N ALA A 68 -6.59 0.28 7.47
CA ALA A 68 -6.88 -0.01 6.07
C ALA A 68 -6.09 -1.21 5.51
N ILE A 69 -4.90 -1.51 6.05
CA ILE A 69 -4.19 -2.77 5.78
C ILE A 69 -5.05 -3.97 6.19
N GLU A 70 -5.77 -3.86 7.30
CA GLU A 70 -6.68 -4.91 7.77
C GLU A 70 -7.97 -4.96 6.94
N VAL A 71 -8.69 -3.84 6.88
CA VAL A 71 -10.04 -3.78 6.29
C VAL A 71 -10.02 -3.96 4.77
N VAL A 72 -9.06 -3.35 4.07
CA VAL A 72 -8.98 -3.36 2.60
C VAL A 72 -7.90 -4.32 2.10
N GLY A 73 -6.76 -4.40 2.80
CA GLY A 73 -5.69 -5.34 2.47
C GLY A 73 -6.01 -6.78 2.87
N GLY A 74 -6.86 -6.98 3.88
CA GLY A 74 -7.30 -8.28 4.37
C GLY A 74 -6.32 -8.99 5.31
N ALA A 75 -5.28 -8.29 5.80
CA ALA A 75 -4.42 -8.84 6.85
C ALA A 75 -5.19 -8.93 8.19
N LYS A 76 -4.88 -9.91 9.04
CA LYS A 76 -5.51 -9.99 10.37
C LYS A 76 -5.04 -8.89 11.32
N CYS A 77 -3.80 -8.44 11.17
CA CYS A 77 -3.22 -7.34 11.93
C CYS A 77 -2.36 -6.47 11.01
N GLY A 78 -2.56 -5.16 11.07
CA GLY A 78 -1.83 -4.17 10.30
C GLY A 78 -0.78 -3.42 11.14
N LYS A 79 0.25 -2.90 10.48
CA LYS A 79 1.14 -1.88 11.03
C LYS A 79 1.61 -0.93 9.92
N ALA A 80 1.68 0.35 10.23
CA ALA A 80 2.24 1.35 9.32
C ALA A 80 3.31 2.20 9.99
N ILE A 81 4.40 2.42 9.28
CA ILE A 81 5.51 3.29 9.67
C ILE A 81 5.71 4.32 8.57
N ILE A 82 5.92 5.59 8.96
CA ILE A 82 6.33 6.66 8.06
C ILE A 82 7.68 7.24 8.47
N VAL A 83 8.56 7.44 7.50
CA VAL A 83 9.89 8.02 7.69
C VAL A 83 10.06 9.22 6.77
N LEU A 84 10.44 10.36 7.35
CA LEU A 84 10.77 11.59 6.63
C LEU A 84 12.29 11.73 6.51
N ASN A 85 12.81 11.70 5.29
CA ASN A 85 14.25 11.77 5.05
C ASN A 85 14.63 13.09 4.34
N PRO A 86 15.54 13.91 4.89
CA PRO A 86 15.92 15.22 4.35
C PRO A 86 17.12 15.18 3.37
N ALA A 87 17.48 14.03 2.81
CA ALA A 87 18.60 13.90 1.88
C ALA A 87 18.50 14.81 0.66
N GLU A 88 19.66 15.19 0.10
CA GLU A 88 19.79 15.93 -1.16
C GLU A 88 20.70 15.15 -2.13
N PRO A 89 20.25 14.88 -3.38
CA PRO A 89 18.94 15.23 -3.93
C PRO A 89 17.78 14.51 -3.20
N PRO A 90 16.56 15.10 -3.18
CA PRO A 90 15.43 14.50 -2.49
C PRO A 90 15.14 13.10 -3.01
N LEU A 91 14.99 12.15 -2.08
CA LEU A 91 14.70 10.76 -2.42
C LEU A 91 13.33 10.61 -3.08
N MET A 92 13.26 9.68 -4.04
CA MET A 92 11.98 9.16 -4.54
C MET A 92 11.23 8.48 -3.38
N MET A 93 9.89 8.53 -3.40
CA MET A 93 9.08 7.75 -2.48
C MET A 93 9.42 6.26 -2.62
N ARG A 94 9.68 5.63 -1.47
CA ARG A 94 9.93 4.20 -1.35
C ARG A 94 8.96 3.64 -0.34
N ASP A 95 8.35 2.51 -0.68
CA ASP A 95 7.53 1.76 0.25
C ASP A 95 8.04 0.33 0.32
N THR A 96 8.10 -0.22 1.52
CA THR A 96 8.38 -1.64 1.73
C THR A 96 7.17 -2.25 2.40
N VAL A 97 6.71 -3.37 1.86
CA VAL A 97 5.58 -4.13 2.39
C VAL A 97 6.08 -5.48 2.86
N TYR A 98 5.81 -5.81 4.11
CA TYR A 98 6.02 -7.12 4.70
C TYR A 98 4.67 -7.78 4.91
N CYS A 99 4.52 -9.00 4.42
CA CYS A 99 3.36 -9.84 4.73
C CYS A 99 3.86 -11.16 5.32
N LEU A 100 3.42 -11.47 6.55
CA LEU A 100 3.53 -12.79 7.12
C LEU A 100 2.23 -13.54 6.83
N CYS A 101 2.34 -14.63 6.07
CA CYS A 101 1.22 -15.41 5.60
C CYS A 101 1.46 -16.91 5.83
N ASP A 102 0.42 -17.71 5.63
CA ASP A 102 0.58 -19.17 5.55
C ASP A 102 1.59 -19.55 4.45
N ASP A 103 2.21 -20.72 4.56
CA ASP A 103 3.03 -21.27 3.48
C ASP A 103 2.20 -21.29 2.18
N GLY A 104 2.79 -20.83 1.08
CA GLY A 104 2.07 -20.65 -0.19
C GLY A 104 2.97 -20.76 -1.41
N ASP A 105 2.34 -20.84 -2.58
CA ASP A 105 3.03 -20.86 -3.87
C ASP A 105 3.66 -19.49 -4.16
N LYS A 106 4.99 -19.44 -4.15
CA LYS A 106 5.77 -18.22 -4.37
C LYS A 106 5.56 -17.64 -5.77
N GLU A 107 5.41 -18.49 -6.78
CA GLU A 107 5.20 -18.04 -8.16
C GLU A 107 3.80 -17.43 -8.32
N ALA A 108 2.80 -18.02 -7.67
CA ALA A 108 1.45 -17.46 -7.64
C ALA A 108 1.41 -16.11 -6.91
N ILE A 109 2.13 -15.97 -5.78
CA ILE A 109 2.24 -14.70 -5.06
C ILE A 109 2.96 -13.65 -5.91
N GLU A 110 4.10 -13.99 -6.51
CA GLU A 110 4.86 -13.06 -7.36
C GLU A 110 4.02 -12.57 -8.54
N LYS A 111 3.36 -13.49 -9.27
CA LYS A 111 2.44 -13.15 -10.35
C LYS A 111 1.31 -12.23 -9.87
N SER A 112 0.73 -12.54 -8.72
CA SER A 112 -0.35 -11.75 -8.13
C SER A 112 0.08 -10.32 -7.82
N VAL A 113 1.29 -10.14 -7.26
CA VAL A 113 1.88 -8.85 -6.96
C VAL A 113 2.19 -8.06 -8.23
N GLU A 114 2.73 -8.72 -9.27
CA GLU A 114 3.02 -8.09 -10.55
C GLU A 114 1.75 -7.58 -11.27
N GLU A 115 0.69 -8.40 -11.30
CA GLU A 115 -0.62 -8.01 -11.84
C GLU A 115 -1.19 -6.80 -11.09
N MET A 116 -1.11 -6.81 -9.77
CA MET A 116 -1.59 -5.68 -8.96
C MET A 116 -0.75 -4.43 -9.19
N ALA A 117 0.58 -4.55 -9.30
CA ALA A 117 1.44 -3.43 -9.61
C ALA A 117 1.15 -2.87 -11.02
N ALA A 118 0.83 -3.71 -12.00
CA ALA A 118 0.36 -3.28 -13.31
C ALA A 118 -0.99 -2.55 -13.24
N LEU A 119 -1.92 -3.03 -12.41
CA LEU A 119 -3.19 -2.34 -12.16
C LEU A 119 -2.98 -0.96 -11.55
N VAL A 120 -2.15 -0.82 -10.51
CA VAL A 120 -1.82 0.48 -9.89
C VAL A 120 -1.18 1.43 -10.91
N ARG A 121 -0.26 0.90 -11.71
CA ARG A 121 0.45 1.64 -12.75
C ARG A 121 -0.45 2.19 -13.85
N SER A 122 -1.65 1.62 -14.05
CA SER A 122 -2.63 2.15 -15.01
C SER A 122 -3.15 3.55 -14.65
N TYR A 123 -3.11 3.94 -13.36
CA TYR A 123 -3.49 5.28 -12.89
C TYR A 123 -2.32 6.04 -12.24
N VAL A 124 -1.18 5.38 -11.97
CA VAL A 124 0.07 6.03 -11.52
C VAL A 124 1.26 5.47 -12.31
N PRO A 125 1.59 6.03 -13.48
CA PRO A 125 2.59 5.44 -14.39
C PRO A 125 3.98 5.20 -13.76
N GLY A 126 4.38 6.02 -12.78
CA GLY A 126 5.66 5.88 -12.08
C GLY A 126 5.69 4.85 -10.94
N TYR A 127 4.57 4.17 -10.66
CA TYR A 127 4.50 3.10 -9.66
C TYR A 127 5.16 1.81 -10.19
N ARG A 128 6.19 1.32 -9.49
CA ARG A 128 6.93 0.12 -9.90
C ARG A 128 7.47 -0.70 -8.73
N LEU A 129 7.67 -1.99 -8.97
CA LEU A 129 8.52 -2.83 -8.13
C LEU A 129 9.98 -2.38 -8.32
N LYS A 130 10.64 -2.05 -7.21
CA LYS A 130 12.07 -1.70 -7.20
C LYS A 130 12.95 -2.94 -7.22
N GLN A 131 12.46 -4.04 -6.68
CA GLN A 131 13.14 -5.33 -6.60
C GLN A 131 12.14 -6.44 -6.92
N LYS A 132 12.65 -7.62 -7.27
CA LYS A 132 11.82 -8.84 -7.27
C LYS A 132 11.25 -9.08 -5.88
N VAL A 133 10.09 -9.74 -5.82
CA VAL A 133 9.48 -10.13 -4.54
C VAL A 133 10.44 -11.06 -3.80
N GLN A 134 10.71 -10.77 -2.53
CA GLN A 134 11.59 -11.58 -1.70
C GLN A 134 10.77 -12.48 -0.79
N PHE A 135 11.25 -13.70 -0.58
CA PHE A 135 10.56 -14.72 0.20
C PHE A 135 11.50 -15.30 1.25
N GLU A 136 11.05 -15.30 2.49
CA GLU A 136 11.76 -15.89 3.64
C GLU A 136 10.82 -16.86 4.35
N ARG A 137 11.25 -18.10 4.56
CA ARG A 137 10.43 -19.10 5.26
C ARG A 137 10.64 -18.98 6.77
N VAL A 138 9.55 -18.85 7.51
CA VAL A 138 9.52 -18.92 8.97
C VAL A 138 9.15 -20.35 9.38
N GLY A 139 10.15 -21.14 9.76
CA GLY A 139 9.98 -22.57 10.06
C GLY A 139 9.63 -22.86 11.52
N HIS A 140 9.07 -24.05 11.79
CA HIS A 140 8.72 -24.52 13.12
C HIS A 140 9.88 -24.56 14.13
N ASN A 141 11.12 -24.64 13.66
CA ASN A 141 12.30 -24.66 14.53
C ASN A 141 12.62 -23.29 15.13
N SER A 142 12.09 -22.20 14.55
CA SER A 142 12.28 -20.83 15.01
C SER A 142 11.06 -19.99 14.60
N PRO A 143 9.89 -20.23 15.22
CA PRO A 143 8.68 -19.49 14.91
C PRO A 143 8.83 -18.01 15.28
N LEU A 144 8.16 -17.14 14.53
CA LEU A 144 8.22 -15.69 14.74
C LEU A 144 7.13 -15.28 15.74
N TYR A 145 7.52 -14.84 16.94
CA TYR A 145 6.58 -14.30 17.92
C TYR A 145 6.25 -12.84 17.63
N ILE A 146 4.96 -12.51 17.50
CA ILE A 146 4.48 -11.14 17.33
C ILE A 146 3.74 -10.72 18.61
N PRO A 147 4.34 -9.83 19.44
CA PRO A 147 3.74 -9.42 20.72
C PRO A 147 2.32 -8.85 20.60
N GLU A 148 2.06 -8.06 19.56
CA GLU A 148 0.77 -7.44 19.29
C GLU A 148 -0.35 -8.45 19.05
N MET A 149 -0.01 -9.66 18.59
CA MET A 149 -0.96 -10.76 18.36
C MET A 149 -0.93 -11.82 19.47
N GLY A 150 0.06 -11.76 20.38
CA GLY A 150 0.18 -12.68 21.50
C GLY A 150 0.47 -14.13 21.12
N GLU A 151 0.92 -14.40 19.89
CA GLU A 151 1.14 -15.74 19.37
C GLU A 151 2.40 -15.84 18.48
N ALA A 152 2.85 -17.08 18.26
CA ALA A 152 4.01 -17.38 17.43
C ALA A 152 3.58 -17.99 16.09
N PHE A 153 4.18 -17.51 15.02
CA PHE A 153 3.80 -17.83 13.65
C PHE A 153 4.87 -18.64 12.93
N VAL A 154 4.40 -19.45 11.99
CA VAL A 154 5.20 -20.11 10.96
C VAL A 154 4.56 -19.83 9.61
N GLY A 155 5.31 -20.03 8.53
CA GLY A 155 4.82 -19.85 7.17
C GLY A 155 5.82 -19.06 6.34
N LEU A 156 5.29 -18.11 5.57
CA LEU A 156 6.06 -17.38 4.57
C LEU A 156 6.01 -15.88 4.84
N LYS A 157 7.19 -15.27 4.94
CA LYS A 157 7.37 -13.82 4.92
C LYS A 157 7.64 -13.38 3.49
N VAL A 158 6.74 -12.56 2.96
CA VAL A 158 6.82 -11.93 1.65
C VAL A 158 7.28 -10.49 1.85
N THR A 159 8.32 -10.06 1.13
CA THR A 159 8.79 -8.67 1.16
C THR A 159 8.73 -8.06 -0.23
N ILE A 160 8.04 -6.93 -0.35
CA ILE A 160 7.82 -6.22 -1.61
C ILE A 160 8.43 -4.83 -1.48
N PHE A 161 9.30 -4.48 -2.42
CA PHE A 161 9.96 -3.18 -2.46
C PHE A 161 9.39 -2.36 -3.62
N LEU A 162 8.80 -1.21 -3.29
CA LEU A 162 8.19 -0.30 -4.25
C LEU A 162 9.00 0.98 -4.37
N GLU A 163 8.89 1.62 -5.54
CA GLU A 163 9.34 2.98 -5.79
C GLU A 163 8.22 3.69 -6.57
N VAL A 164 7.85 4.89 -6.13
CA VAL A 164 6.78 5.68 -6.74
C VAL A 164 7.35 6.99 -7.25
N GLU A 165 7.38 7.10 -8.57
CA GLU A 165 7.76 8.31 -9.28
C GLU A 165 6.51 9.14 -9.63
N GLY A 166 6.53 10.42 -9.25
CA GLY A 166 5.48 11.36 -9.61
C GLY A 166 5.63 11.87 -11.05
N ALA A 167 4.51 12.26 -11.66
CA ALA A 167 4.39 12.91 -12.95
C ALA A 167 4.90 14.37 -12.97
N ALA A 168 5.34 14.88 -11.81
CA ALA A 168 5.90 16.21 -11.64
C ALA A 168 4.94 17.37 -11.96
N HIS A 169 3.64 17.20 -11.68
CA HIS A 169 2.62 18.23 -11.94
C HIS A 169 2.78 19.48 -11.07
N TYR A 170 3.26 19.34 -9.83
CA TYR A 170 3.42 20.45 -8.88
C TYR A 170 4.80 20.44 -8.21
N LEU A 171 5.12 19.34 -7.51
CA LEU A 171 6.48 19.09 -7.03
C LEU A 171 7.26 18.26 -8.06
N PRO A 172 8.60 18.23 -8.04
CA PRO A 172 9.38 17.37 -8.94
C PRO A 172 9.06 15.88 -8.73
N ALA A 173 9.54 15.04 -9.66
CA ALA A 173 9.22 13.62 -9.76
C ALA A 173 9.46 12.78 -8.48
N TYR A 174 10.29 13.27 -7.54
CA TYR A 174 10.50 12.61 -6.25
C TYR A 174 9.25 12.56 -5.38
N ALA A 175 8.28 13.45 -5.59
CA ALA A 175 7.09 13.59 -4.78
C ALA A 175 5.96 12.63 -5.21
N GLY A 176 6.29 11.38 -5.54
CA GLY A 176 5.32 10.34 -5.92
C GLY A 176 4.25 10.07 -4.84
N ASN A 177 4.51 10.47 -3.59
CA ASN A 177 3.55 10.41 -2.49
C ASN A 177 2.34 11.33 -2.67
N LEU A 178 2.47 12.44 -3.40
CA LEU A 178 1.32 13.27 -3.75
C LEU A 178 0.54 12.60 -4.88
N ASP A 179 1.24 12.18 -5.93
CA ASP A 179 0.63 11.63 -7.14
C ASP A 179 -0.15 10.34 -6.90
N ILE A 180 0.37 9.42 -6.08
CA ILE A 180 -0.34 8.18 -5.75
C ILE A 180 -1.68 8.47 -5.05
N MET A 181 -1.73 9.52 -4.22
CA MET A 181 -2.94 9.91 -3.51
C MET A 181 -3.92 10.66 -4.42
N THR A 182 -3.43 11.63 -5.18
CA THR A 182 -4.29 12.46 -6.05
C THR A 182 -4.83 11.70 -7.24
N SER A 183 -4.04 10.80 -7.84
CA SER A 183 -4.51 9.93 -8.91
C SER A 183 -5.55 8.91 -8.42
N ALA A 184 -5.37 8.35 -7.22
CA ALA A 184 -6.38 7.46 -6.64
C ALA A 184 -7.70 8.20 -6.35
N ALA A 185 -7.61 9.42 -5.82
CA ALA A 185 -8.79 10.26 -5.56
C ALA A 185 -9.52 10.63 -6.86
N LEU A 186 -8.78 11.07 -7.88
CA LEU A 186 -9.35 11.38 -9.20
C LEU A 186 -10.02 10.15 -9.81
N LYS A 187 -9.32 9.01 -9.81
CA LYS A 187 -9.86 7.75 -10.37
C LYS A 187 -11.15 7.32 -9.68
N THR A 188 -11.25 7.56 -8.38
CA THR A 188 -12.44 7.25 -7.58
C THR A 188 -13.61 8.16 -7.96
N ALA A 189 -13.36 9.48 -8.04
CA ALA A 189 -14.37 10.45 -8.44
C ALA A 189 -14.87 10.21 -9.88
N GLU A 190 -13.98 9.92 -10.83
CA GLU A 190 -14.34 9.55 -12.21
C GLU A 190 -15.31 8.37 -12.23
N LYS A 191 -15.06 7.34 -11.42
CA LYS A 191 -15.89 6.13 -11.37
C LYS A 191 -17.26 6.35 -10.73
N ILE A 192 -17.36 7.23 -9.74
CA ILE A 192 -18.63 7.66 -9.17
C ILE A 192 -19.47 8.36 -10.25
N VAL A 193 -18.87 9.31 -10.98
CA VAL A 193 -19.56 10.06 -12.04
C VAL A 193 -19.96 9.16 -13.21
N GLU A 194 -19.09 8.25 -13.66
CA GLU A 194 -19.42 7.28 -14.71
C GLU A 194 -20.66 6.44 -14.36
N ARG A 195 -20.79 6.02 -13.11
CA ARG A 195 -21.95 5.27 -12.61
C ARG A 195 -23.22 6.12 -12.58
N GLU A 196 -23.15 7.36 -12.09
CA GLU A 196 -24.29 8.28 -12.05
C GLU A 196 -24.83 8.59 -13.46
N ILE A 197 -23.93 8.81 -14.42
CA ILE A 197 -24.30 9.03 -15.83
C ILE A 197 -24.97 7.78 -16.40
N ALA A 198 -24.43 6.59 -16.14
CA ALA A 198 -25.02 5.33 -16.60
C ALA A 198 -26.41 5.04 -15.99
N PHE A 199 -26.72 5.58 -14.81
CA PHE A 199 -28.01 5.41 -14.14
C PHE A 199 -29.07 6.43 -14.58
N THR A 200 -28.64 7.55 -15.18
CA THR A 200 -29.51 8.65 -15.63
C THR A 200 -29.80 8.63 -17.13
N ALA A 201 -29.08 7.79 -17.89
CA ALA A 201 -29.29 7.53 -19.32
C ALA A 201 -30.25 6.35 -19.55
#